data_AF-T0ZZI1-F1
#
_entry.id   AF-T0ZZI1-F1
#
_cell.length_a   1.000
_cell.length_b   1.000
_cell.length_c   1.000
_cell.angle_alpha   90.00
_cell.angle_beta   90.00
_cell.angle_gamma   90.00
#
_symmetry.space_group_name_H-M   'P 1'
#
loop_
_entity.id
_entity.type
_entity.pdbx_description
1 polymer ?
#
loop_
_entity_poly.entity_id
_entity_poly.type
_entity_poly.pdbx_seq_one_letter_code
_entity_poly.pdbx_strand_id
1 'polypeptide(L)'
;MELVLASNFEDALVDGSREFPVSTFFGNFPVTLTGGGRPPRILPSVSPERFRTHLRAVHAAGRVFYATLNSNDLGLREYTPEFRAAFRAEVDDLLDLGVDGFVVALPLLIELLRADHPEVPISVSTFARIRTATQAEYYLGLGADTIVLEEANRDFALVRALVRRNARVEILVNQSCLQGCPFRGHHLNTSSLAAQPGNPCPEFEYPIAECGREMVRDPSRLISSI
;
A
#
# COMPACT_ATOMS: atom_id res chain seq x y z
N MET A 1 4.10 -19.35 6.85
CA MET A 1 4.09 -17.89 7.10
C MET A 1 4.82 -17.26 5.94
N GLU A 2 4.19 -16.33 5.25
CA GLU A 2 4.77 -15.58 4.13
C GLU A 2 5.05 -14.15 4.56
N LEU A 3 6.04 -13.52 3.94
CA LEU A 3 6.38 -12.11 4.16
C LEU A 3 6.18 -11.30 2.89
N VAL A 4 5.62 -10.12 3.07
CA VAL A 4 5.47 -9.09 2.03
C VAL A 4 6.38 -7.93 2.40
N LEU A 5 7.30 -7.56 1.49
CA LEU A 5 8.41 -6.66 1.79
C LEU A 5 8.41 -5.43 0.88
N ALA A 6 8.54 -4.24 1.48
CA ALA A 6 8.69 -3.02 0.71
C ALA A 6 10.03 -3.04 -0.04
N SER A 7 10.00 -2.77 -1.34
CA SER A 7 11.21 -2.69 -2.15
C SER A 7 11.89 -1.33 -2.01
N ASN A 8 13.23 -1.36 -1.99
CA ASN A 8 14.09 -0.19 -2.20
C ASN A 8 14.61 -0.09 -3.64
N PHE A 9 14.13 -0.96 -4.54
CA PHE A 9 14.57 -1.12 -5.92
C PHE A 9 16.06 -1.46 -6.07
N GLU A 10 16.67 -2.10 -5.07
CA GLU A 10 18.03 -2.66 -5.15
C GLU A 10 17.97 -4.20 -5.17
N ASP A 11 18.69 -4.82 -6.10
CA ASP A 11 18.67 -6.29 -6.25
C ASP A 11 19.32 -7.00 -5.05
N ALA A 12 20.21 -6.30 -4.34
CA ALA A 12 20.80 -6.77 -3.10
C ALA A 12 19.75 -7.09 -2.03
N LEU A 13 18.59 -6.40 -2.01
CA LEU A 13 17.49 -6.71 -1.08
C LEU A 13 16.80 -8.03 -1.44
N VAL A 14 16.70 -8.36 -2.73
CA VAL A 14 16.13 -9.63 -3.20
C VAL A 14 17.04 -10.78 -2.77
N ASP A 15 18.34 -10.61 -2.99
CA ASP A 15 19.35 -11.61 -2.63
C ASP A 15 19.51 -11.78 -1.12
N GLY A 16 19.58 -10.66 -0.40
CA GLY A 16 19.72 -10.64 1.06
C GLY A 16 18.50 -11.18 1.80
N SER A 17 17.35 -11.27 1.15
CA SER A 17 16.13 -11.80 1.75
C SER A 17 15.84 -13.27 1.40
N ARG A 18 16.75 -13.99 0.72
CA ARG A 18 16.56 -15.38 0.27
C ARG A 18 16.25 -16.39 1.38
N GLU A 19 16.83 -16.19 2.57
CA GLU A 19 16.63 -17.09 3.72
C GLU A 19 15.28 -16.88 4.43
N PHE A 20 14.59 -15.77 4.13
CA PHE A 20 13.29 -15.46 4.70
C PHE A 20 12.17 -15.87 3.74
N PRO A 21 10.96 -16.20 4.25
CA PRO A 21 9.84 -16.62 3.42
C PRO A 21 9.14 -15.41 2.74
N VAL A 22 9.92 -14.54 2.09
CA VAL A 22 9.41 -13.41 1.31
C VAL A 22 8.81 -13.94 0.01
N SER A 23 7.49 -13.79 -0.12
CA SER A 23 6.73 -14.17 -1.31
C SER A 23 6.53 -12.99 -2.28
N THR A 24 6.37 -11.79 -1.72
CA THR A 24 5.94 -10.61 -2.47
C THR A 24 6.79 -9.41 -2.10
N PHE A 25 7.26 -8.69 -3.11
CA PHE A 25 7.77 -7.33 -2.96
C PHE A 25 6.68 -6.33 -3.34
N PHE A 26 6.74 -5.11 -2.80
CA PHE A 26 5.85 -4.05 -3.23
C PHE A 26 6.52 -2.68 -3.26
N GLY A 27 6.01 -1.80 -4.11
CA GLY A 27 6.47 -0.42 -4.24
C GLY A 27 5.94 0.23 -5.50
N ASN A 28 6.26 1.50 -5.74
CA ASN A 28 5.96 2.17 -6.99
C ASN A 28 6.93 3.33 -7.20
N PHE A 29 6.83 4.03 -8.34
CA PHE A 29 7.50 5.30 -8.56
C PHE A 29 7.12 6.32 -7.47
N PRO A 30 8.02 7.27 -7.13
CA PRO A 30 7.75 8.23 -6.06
C PRO A 30 6.51 9.08 -6.28
N VAL A 31 6.21 9.42 -7.53
CA VAL A 31 5.03 10.19 -7.94
C VAL A 31 4.31 9.43 -9.04
N THR A 32 3.03 9.14 -8.84
CA THR A 32 2.17 8.42 -9.78
C THR A 32 0.78 9.07 -9.83
N LEU A 33 -0.03 8.77 -10.85
CA LEU A 33 -1.36 9.36 -11.01
C LEU A 33 -2.21 9.20 -9.75
N THR A 34 -2.18 8.00 -9.17
CA THR A 34 -2.89 7.67 -7.93
C THR A 34 -2.08 7.97 -6.68
N GLY A 35 -0.75 7.83 -6.71
CA GLY A 35 0.14 7.97 -5.56
C GLY A 35 0.35 6.65 -4.79
N GLY A 36 1.58 6.40 -4.36
CA GLY A 36 1.98 5.17 -3.64
C GLY A 36 1.74 5.19 -2.13
N GLY A 37 1.15 6.25 -1.58
CA GLY A 37 0.92 6.40 -0.14
C GLY A 37 2.19 6.61 0.68
N ARG A 38 3.29 7.04 0.06
CA ARG A 38 4.54 7.43 0.72
C ARG A 38 5.02 8.75 0.13
N PRO A 39 5.44 9.73 0.94
CA PRO A 39 5.96 10.98 0.42
C PRO A 39 7.15 10.76 -0.53
N PRO A 40 7.19 11.39 -1.72
CA PRO A 40 8.25 11.17 -2.70
C PRO A 40 9.66 11.40 -2.14
N ARG A 41 9.80 12.35 -1.20
CA ARG A 41 11.07 12.75 -0.57
C ARG A 41 11.80 11.62 0.15
N ILE A 42 11.07 10.63 0.66
CA ILE A 42 11.66 9.50 1.42
C ILE A 42 11.85 8.25 0.56
N LEU A 43 11.51 8.33 -0.74
CA LEU A 43 11.62 7.22 -1.68
C LEU A 43 12.84 7.38 -2.58
N PRO A 44 13.48 6.27 -2.97
CA PRO A 44 14.53 6.33 -3.99
C PRO A 44 13.92 6.78 -5.33
N SER A 45 14.67 7.61 -6.07
CA SER A 45 14.34 7.86 -7.46
C SER A 45 14.66 6.59 -8.26
N VAL A 46 13.71 6.14 -9.09
CA VAL A 46 13.84 4.92 -9.90
C VAL A 46 13.40 5.22 -11.33
N SER A 47 14.25 4.86 -12.30
CA SER A 47 13.89 4.95 -13.73
C SER A 47 13.07 3.73 -14.15
N PRO A 48 12.28 3.81 -15.24
CA PRO A 48 11.56 2.66 -15.78
C PRO A 48 12.47 1.46 -16.10
N GLU A 49 13.70 1.70 -16.58
CA GLU A 49 14.68 0.64 -16.87
C GLU A 49 15.17 -0.04 -15.59
N ARG A 50 15.45 0.75 -14.54
CA ARG A 50 15.84 0.19 -13.24
C ARG A 50 14.69 -0.58 -12.60
N PHE A 51 13.47 -0.04 -12.68
CA PHE A 51 12.25 -0.71 -12.21
C PHE A 51 12.09 -2.07 -12.89
N ARG A 52 12.11 -2.10 -14.23
CA ARG A 52 12.00 -3.35 -15.01
C ARG A 52 13.12 -4.35 -14.69
N THR A 53 14.36 -3.86 -14.51
CA THR A 53 15.49 -4.71 -14.13
C THR A 53 15.28 -5.34 -12.76
N HIS A 54 14.79 -4.57 -11.81
CA HIS A 54 14.50 -5.05 -10.47
C HIS A 54 13.37 -6.10 -10.45
N LEU A 55 12.30 -5.88 -11.21
CA LEU A 55 11.22 -6.86 -11.36
C LEU A 55 11.75 -8.20 -11.90
N ARG A 56 12.62 -8.17 -12.91
CA ARG A 56 13.28 -9.40 -13.40
C ARG A 56 14.08 -10.12 -12.32
N ALA A 57 14.77 -9.39 -11.44
CA ALA A 57 15.50 -9.99 -10.32
C ALA A 57 14.53 -10.63 -9.30
N VAL A 58 13.42 -9.97 -8.99
CA VAL A 58 12.35 -10.49 -8.13
C VAL A 58 11.76 -11.78 -8.71
N HIS A 59 11.40 -11.78 -10.01
CA HIS A 59 10.86 -12.94 -10.70
C HIS A 59 11.86 -14.09 -10.83
N ALA A 60 13.14 -13.79 -11.11
CA ALA A 60 14.20 -14.80 -11.17
C ALA A 60 14.41 -15.50 -9.81
N ALA A 61 14.07 -14.83 -8.71
CA ALA A 61 14.04 -15.42 -7.37
C ALA A 61 12.73 -16.18 -7.06
N GLY A 62 11.82 -16.32 -8.02
CA GLY A 62 10.54 -17.03 -7.86
C GLY A 62 9.51 -16.28 -7.01
N ARG A 63 9.60 -14.95 -6.95
CA ARG A 63 8.75 -14.07 -6.14
C ARG A 63 7.98 -13.11 -7.04
N VAL A 64 6.93 -12.50 -6.50
CA VAL A 64 6.07 -11.55 -7.22
C VAL A 64 6.27 -10.11 -6.74
N PHE A 65 5.88 -9.14 -7.55
CA PHE A 65 5.96 -7.71 -7.26
C PHE A 65 4.61 -7.03 -7.43
N TYR A 66 4.14 -6.34 -6.38
CA TYR A 66 2.90 -5.55 -6.43
C TYR A 66 3.16 -4.05 -6.48
N ALA A 67 2.52 -3.36 -7.43
CA ALA A 67 2.58 -1.91 -7.48
C ALA A 67 1.58 -1.26 -6.51
N THR A 68 2.01 -0.22 -5.82
CA THR A 68 1.13 0.52 -4.90
C THR A 68 0.34 1.60 -5.63
N LEU A 69 -0.99 1.51 -5.60
CA LEU A 69 -1.98 2.50 -6.03
C LEU A 69 -2.77 2.93 -4.77
N ASN A 70 -2.03 3.45 -3.80
CA ASN A 70 -2.33 3.30 -2.38
C ASN A 70 -3.16 4.42 -1.77
N SER A 71 -3.37 5.51 -2.51
CA SER A 71 -3.96 6.73 -1.97
C SER A 71 -5.42 6.56 -1.56
N ASN A 72 -5.79 7.21 -0.45
CA ASN A 72 -7.17 7.32 0.04
C ASN A 72 -7.86 8.64 -0.34
N ASP A 73 -7.16 9.52 -1.06
CA ASP A 73 -7.66 10.80 -1.54
C ASP A 73 -6.98 11.10 -2.88
N LEU A 74 -7.78 11.35 -3.92
CA LEU A 74 -7.33 11.64 -5.28
C LEU A 74 -7.62 13.09 -5.70
N GLY A 75 -8.09 13.93 -4.77
CA GLY A 75 -8.44 15.32 -5.04
C GLY A 75 -9.65 15.47 -5.95
N LEU A 76 -10.63 14.57 -5.85
CA LEU A 76 -11.86 14.52 -6.66
C LEU A 76 -11.63 14.24 -8.17
N ARG A 77 -10.40 13.93 -8.58
CA ARG A 77 -10.06 13.70 -10.00
C ARG A 77 -10.70 12.42 -10.54
N GLU A 78 -10.96 11.44 -9.69
CA GLU A 78 -11.54 10.14 -10.03
C GLU A 78 -12.95 10.20 -10.64
N TYR A 79 -13.62 11.34 -10.50
CA TYR A 79 -14.94 11.58 -11.07
C TYR A 79 -14.91 12.05 -12.52
N THR A 80 -13.73 12.29 -13.11
CA THR A 80 -13.63 12.72 -14.50
C THR A 80 -13.29 11.56 -15.45
N PRO A 81 -13.79 11.58 -16.71
CA PRO A 81 -13.42 10.60 -17.72
C PRO A 81 -11.91 10.57 -18.01
N GLU A 82 -11.26 11.73 -17.96
CA GLU A 82 -9.82 11.87 -18.25
C GLU A 82 -8.99 11.13 -17.21
N PHE A 83 -9.35 11.23 -15.94
CA PHE A 83 -8.67 10.46 -14.89
C PHE A 83 -8.85 8.96 -15.11
N ARG A 84 -10.06 8.50 -15.45
CA ARG A 84 -10.32 7.06 -15.65
C ARG A 84 -9.51 6.50 -16.82
N ALA A 85 -9.40 7.26 -17.92
CA ALA A 85 -8.57 6.90 -19.05
C ALA A 85 -7.08 6.87 -18.67
N ALA A 86 -6.60 7.88 -17.92
CA ALA A 86 -5.22 7.93 -17.44
C ALA A 86 -4.91 6.81 -16.43
N PHE A 87 -5.87 6.43 -15.58
CA PHE A 87 -5.73 5.34 -14.62
C PHE A 87 -5.58 4.00 -15.32
N ARG A 88 -6.41 3.73 -16.34
CA ARG A 88 -6.26 2.53 -17.17
C ARG A 88 -4.88 2.48 -17.83
N ALA A 89 -4.43 3.58 -18.42
CA ALA A 89 -3.10 3.65 -19.03
C ALA A 89 -1.97 3.41 -18.02
N GLU A 90 -2.05 4.00 -16.81
CA GLU A 90 -1.07 3.75 -15.73
C GLU A 90 -1.02 2.27 -15.32
N VAL A 91 -2.19 1.62 -15.22
CA VAL A 91 -2.28 0.19 -14.90
C VAL A 91 -1.68 -0.66 -16.01
N ASP A 92 -2.03 -0.40 -17.28
CA ASP A 92 -1.49 -1.10 -18.44
C ASP A 92 0.04 -0.96 -18.49
N ASP A 93 0.57 0.25 -18.33
CA ASP A 93 2.01 0.51 -18.31
C ASP A 93 2.74 -0.25 -17.19
N LEU A 94 2.14 -0.35 -16.00
CA LEU A 94 2.70 -1.09 -14.88
C LEU A 94 2.69 -2.61 -15.13
N LEU A 95 1.62 -3.15 -15.70
CA LEU A 95 1.55 -4.55 -16.10
C LEU A 95 2.58 -4.88 -17.19
N ASP A 96 2.75 -4.00 -18.17
CA ASP A 96 3.77 -4.13 -19.23
C ASP A 96 5.21 -4.05 -18.70
N LEU A 97 5.43 -3.36 -17.58
CA LEU A 97 6.71 -3.39 -16.86
C LEU A 97 6.98 -4.74 -16.17
N GLY A 98 5.94 -5.55 -15.95
CA GLY A 98 5.98 -6.85 -15.28
C GLY A 98 5.47 -6.84 -13.84
N VAL A 99 4.64 -5.87 -13.46
CA VAL A 99 3.96 -5.91 -12.16
C VAL A 99 2.96 -7.07 -12.14
N ASP A 100 2.92 -7.81 -11.03
CA ASP A 100 2.06 -9.00 -10.89
C ASP A 100 0.72 -8.71 -10.21
N GLY A 101 0.57 -7.55 -9.56
CA GLY A 101 -0.63 -7.21 -8.80
C GLY A 101 -0.58 -5.80 -8.21
N PHE A 102 -1.65 -5.41 -7.52
CA PHE A 102 -1.81 -4.05 -7.01
C PHE A 102 -2.17 -4.00 -5.53
N VAL A 103 -1.62 -3.00 -4.82
CA VAL A 103 -2.06 -2.62 -3.48
C VAL A 103 -2.92 -1.36 -3.59
N VAL A 104 -4.21 -1.46 -3.23
CA VAL A 104 -5.22 -0.44 -3.56
C VAL A 104 -6.05 -0.09 -2.32
N ALA A 105 -6.34 1.20 -2.11
CA ALA A 105 -7.13 1.66 -0.98
C ALA A 105 -8.58 2.00 -1.32
N LEU A 106 -8.83 2.59 -2.48
CA LEU A 106 -10.15 3.11 -2.85
C LEU A 106 -11.00 2.05 -3.56
N PRO A 107 -12.27 1.84 -3.15
CA PRO A 107 -13.19 0.91 -3.79
C PRO A 107 -13.34 1.12 -5.30
N LEU A 108 -13.47 2.38 -5.74
CA LEU A 108 -13.62 2.73 -7.15
C LEU A 108 -12.44 2.23 -7.99
N LEU A 109 -11.20 2.31 -7.48
CA LEU A 109 -10.04 1.84 -8.22
C LEU A 109 -10.02 0.31 -8.35
N ILE A 110 -10.56 -0.40 -7.35
CA ILE A 110 -10.73 -1.87 -7.40
C ILE A 110 -11.77 -2.23 -8.45
N GLU A 111 -12.90 -1.52 -8.51
CA GLU A 111 -13.93 -1.74 -9.53
C GLU A 111 -13.38 -1.52 -10.94
N LEU A 112 -12.60 -0.44 -11.15
CA LEU A 112 -11.96 -0.16 -12.43
C LEU A 112 -10.95 -1.25 -12.81
N LEU A 113 -10.09 -1.66 -11.86
CA LEU A 113 -9.14 -2.74 -12.08
C LEU A 113 -9.83 -4.06 -12.44
N ARG A 114 -10.93 -4.40 -11.75
CA ARG A 114 -11.67 -5.65 -12.02
C ARG A 114 -12.43 -5.61 -13.33
N ALA A 115 -12.87 -4.44 -13.79
CA ALA A 115 -13.52 -4.29 -15.09
C ALA A 115 -12.54 -4.55 -16.26
N ASP A 116 -11.31 -4.07 -16.14
CA ASP A 116 -10.32 -4.11 -17.23
C ASP A 116 -9.35 -5.31 -17.11
N HIS A 117 -9.03 -5.73 -15.88
CA HIS A 117 -8.07 -6.79 -15.55
C HIS A 117 -8.62 -7.75 -14.46
N PRO A 118 -9.66 -8.55 -14.79
CA PRO A 118 -10.39 -9.35 -13.80
C PRO A 118 -9.53 -10.38 -13.05
N GLU A 119 -8.41 -10.82 -13.63
CA GLU A 119 -7.53 -11.85 -13.06
C GLU A 119 -6.38 -11.28 -12.20
N VAL A 120 -6.13 -9.96 -12.23
CA VAL A 120 -4.95 -9.39 -11.55
C VAL A 120 -5.14 -9.39 -10.03
N PRO A 121 -4.21 -9.95 -9.24
CA PRO A 121 -4.28 -9.91 -7.79
C PRO A 121 -4.37 -8.50 -7.20
N ILE A 122 -5.27 -8.30 -6.23
CA ILE A 122 -5.49 -7.03 -5.53
C ILE A 122 -5.39 -7.24 -4.02
N SER A 123 -4.50 -6.48 -3.38
CA SER A 123 -4.41 -6.36 -1.92
C SER A 123 -5.00 -5.04 -1.44
N VAL A 124 -5.92 -5.10 -0.49
CA VAL A 124 -6.51 -3.90 0.11
C VAL A 124 -5.51 -3.27 1.06
N SER A 125 -5.16 -2.03 0.76
CA SER A 125 -4.24 -1.23 1.52
C SER A 125 -4.68 -0.97 2.96
N THR A 126 -3.70 -0.75 3.84
CA THR A 126 -3.93 -0.15 5.16
C THR A 126 -4.53 1.26 5.09
N PHE A 127 -4.39 1.97 3.95
CA PHE A 127 -5.04 3.27 3.70
C PHE A 127 -6.57 3.16 3.61
N ALA A 128 -7.12 1.96 3.35
CA ALA A 128 -8.56 1.70 3.45
C ALA A 128 -9.06 1.64 4.91
N ARG A 129 -8.13 1.54 5.88
CA ARG A 129 -8.40 1.55 7.33
C ARG A 129 -9.47 0.55 7.76
N ILE A 130 -9.37 -0.69 7.27
CA ILE A 130 -10.27 -1.78 7.62
C ILE A 130 -10.15 -2.12 9.11
N ARG A 131 -11.26 -2.02 9.85
CA ARG A 131 -11.38 -2.32 11.29
C ARG A 131 -12.55 -3.24 11.62
N THR A 132 -13.39 -3.59 10.65
CA THR A 132 -14.55 -4.44 10.87
C THR A 132 -14.68 -5.51 9.78
N ALA A 133 -15.37 -6.60 10.11
CA ALA A 133 -15.64 -7.67 9.15
C ALA A 133 -16.48 -7.14 7.98
N THR A 134 -17.47 -6.28 8.24
CA THR A 134 -18.31 -5.67 7.20
C THR A 134 -17.51 -4.85 6.20
N GLN A 135 -16.52 -4.08 6.67
CA GLN A 135 -15.62 -3.37 5.77
C GLN A 135 -14.82 -4.36 4.91
N ALA A 136 -14.20 -5.37 5.50
CA ALA A 136 -13.45 -6.36 4.74
C ALA A 136 -14.33 -7.09 3.71
N GLU A 137 -15.54 -7.52 4.10
CA GLU A 137 -16.51 -8.19 3.23
C GLU A 137 -16.88 -7.35 2.02
N TYR A 138 -17.02 -6.03 2.20
CA TYR A 138 -17.29 -5.13 1.10
C TYR A 138 -16.16 -5.16 0.06
N TYR A 139 -14.89 -5.06 0.49
CA TYR A 139 -13.75 -5.10 -0.43
C TYR A 139 -13.54 -6.48 -1.08
N LEU A 140 -13.75 -7.57 -0.33
CA LEU A 140 -13.72 -8.92 -0.88
C LEU A 140 -14.83 -9.11 -1.93
N GLY A 141 -16.01 -8.54 -1.70
CA GLY A 141 -17.13 -8.55 -2.64
C GLY A 141 -16.87 -7.76 -3.93
N LEU A 142 -16.00 -6.74 -3.88
CA LEU A 142 -15.49 -6.04 -5.07
C LEU A 142 -14.43 -6.87 -5.82
N GLY A 143 -14.01 -8.01 -5.27
CA GLY A 143 -13.02 -8.90 -5.85
C GLY A 143 -11.60 -8.69 -5.33
N ALA A 144 -11.38 -8.03 -4.19
CA ALA A 144 -10.04 -8.03 -3.60
C ALA A 144 -9.64 -9.42 -3.09
N ASP A 145 -8.38 -9.80 -3.26
CA ASP A 145 -7.87 -11.12 -2.87
C ASP A 145 -7.37 -11.14 -1.42
N THR A 146 -6.81 -10.01 -0.97
CA THR A 146 -6.14 -9.89 0.33
C THR A 146 -6.57 -8.66 1.08
N ILE A 147 -6.76 -8.78 2.40
CA ILE A 147 -7.02 -7.66 3.31
C ILE A 147 -5.78 -7.41 4.16
N VAL A 148 -5.15 -6.23 4.00
CA VAL A 148 -4.01 -5.83 4.84
C VAL A 148 -4.52 -5.05 6.06
N LEU A 149 -4.26 -5.58 7.25
CA LEU A 149 -4.63 -4.96 8.53
C LEU A 149 -3.43 -4.30 9.20
N GLU A 150 -3.66 -3.11 9.73
CA GLU A 150 -2.68 -2.36 10.54
C GLU A 150 -3.33 -1.87 11.83
N GLU A 151 -4.38 -1.05 11.75
CA GLU A 151 -5.02 -0.52 12.97
C GLU A 151 -5.79 -1.58 13.77
N ALA A 152 -6.19 -2.67 13.13
CA ALA A 152 -6.86 -3.81 13.76
C ALA A 152 -5.99 -5.08 13.74
N ASN A 153 -4.67 -4.94 13.61
CA ASN A 153 -3.73 -6.07 13.57
C ASN A 153 -3.74 -6.92 14.86
N ARG A 154 -4.13 -6.33 16.00
CA ARG A 154 -4.24 -6.99 17.30
C ARG A 154 -5.66 -7.40 17.67
N ASP A 155 -6.65 -7.12 16.80
CA ASP A 155 -8.01 -7.61 16.99
C ASP A 155 -8.09 -9.07 16.50
N PHE A 156 -7.68 -9.99 17.37
CA PHE A 156 -7.74 -11.42 17.06
C PHE A 156 -9.16 -11.93 16.79
N ALA A 157 -10.20 -11.25 17.27
CA ALA A 157 -11.58 -11.64 16.97
C ALA A 157 -11.89 -11.32 15.50
N LEU A 158 -11.54 -10.13 15.02
CA LEU A 158 -11.63 -9.76 13.61
C LEU A 158 -10.78 -10.68 12.73
N VAL A 159 -9.50 -10.88 13.07
CA VAL A 159 -8.58 -11.73 12.28
C VAL A 159 -9.16 -13.14 12.16
N ARG A 160 -9.63 -13.74 13.25
CA ARG A 160 -10.28 -15.07 13.20
C ARG A 160 -11.56 -15.07 12.37
N ALA A 161 -12.36 -14.01 12.43
CA ALA A 161 -13.58 -13.89 11.64
C ALA A 161 -13.28 -13.85 10.13
N LEU A 162 -12.25 -13.13 9.72
CA LEU A 162 -11.81 -13.06 8.32
C LEU A 162 -11.23 -14.40 7.83
N VAL A 163 -10.36 -15.01 8.63
CA VAL A 163 -9.76 -16.31 8.30
C VAL A 163 -10.82 -17.41 8.18
N ARG A 164 -11.82 -17.44 9.06
CA ARG A 164 -12.95 -18.39 8.98
C ARG A 164 -13.79 -18.24 7.71
N ARG A 165 -13.69 -17.09 7.04
CA ARG A 165 -14.36 -16.78 5.78
C ARG A 165 -13.45 -17.01 4.57
N ASN A 166 -12.31 -17.68 4.77
CA ASN A 166 -11.28 -17.95 3.76
C ASN A 166 -10.70 -16.67 3.12
N ALA A 167 -10.80 -15.51 3.78
CA ALA A 167 -10.12 -14.32 3.32
C ALA A 167 -8.61 -14.45 3.57
N ARG A 168 -7.77 -14.08 2.60
CA ARG A 168 -6.35 -13.90 2.84
C ARG A 168 -6.15 -12.62 3.66
N VAL A 169 -5.48 -12.74 4.80
CA VAL A 169 -5.24 -11.63 5.72
C VAL A 169 -3.74 -11.42 5.84
N GLU A 170 -3.30 -10.20 5.58
CA GLU A 170 -1.93 -9.76 5.79
C GLU A 170 -1.89 -8.78 6.96
N ILE A 171 -0.85 -8.89 7.80
CA ILE A 171 -0.69 -8.06 8.99
C ILE A 171 0.54 -7.19 8.81
N LEU A 172 0.36 -5.87 8.92
CA LEU A 172 1.48 -4.93 8.92
C LEU A 172 2.12 -4.88 10.31
N VAL A 173 3.40 -5.30 10.38
CA VAL A 173 4.12 -5.58 11.65
C VAL A 173 5.25 -4.60 11.98
N ASN A 174 5.60 -3.69 11.07
CA ASN A 174 6.75 -2.79 11.21
C ASN A 174 6.35 -1.31 11.29
N GLN A 175 5.11 -1.01 11.70
CA GLN A 175 4.64 0.36 11.85
C GLN A 175 4.80 0.83 13.29
N SER A 176 5.37 2.02 13.46
CA SER A 176 5.51 2.68 14.76
C SER A 176 4.36 3.67 15.02
N CYS A 177 3.17 3.39 14.48
CA CYS A 177 2.03 4.31 14.57
C CYS A 177 1.35 4.22 15.93
N LEU A 178 0.90 5.37 16.47
CA LEU A 178 0.15 5.39 17.72
C LEU A 178 -1.11 4.50 17.63
N GLN A 179 -1.33 3.67 18.64
CA GLN A 179 -2.58 2.91 18.77
C GLN A 179 -3.75 3.89 18.91
N GLY A 180 -4.78 3.74 18.08
CA GLY A 180 -5.92 4.68 18.06
C GLY A 180 -5.55 6.12 17.66
N CYS A 181 -4.50 6.30 16.84
CA CYS A 181 -3.96 7.61 16.47
C CYS A 181 -5.04 8.59 15.94
N PRO A 182 -5.26 9.75 16.60
CA PRO A 182 -6.21 10.75 16.12
C PRO A 182 -5.73 11.45 14.84
N PHE A 183 -4.42 11.40 14.57
CA PHE A 183 -3.79 12.06 13.41
C PHE A 183 -3.78 11.19 12.15
N ARG A 184 -4.18 9.92 12.24
CA ARG A 184 -3.97 8.94 11.17
C ARG A 184 -4.67 9.33 9.87
N GLY A 185 -5.91 9.78 9.93
CA GLY A 185 -6.63 10.23 8.73
C GLY A 185 -5.91 11.36 8.01
N HIS A 186 -5.43 12.36 8.77
CA HIS A 186 -4.67 13.49 8.21
C HIS A 186 -3.34 13.01 7.59
N HIS A 187 -2.56 12.20 8.30
CA HIS A 187 -1.29 11.67 7.80
C HIS A 187 -1.45 10.90 6.49
N LEU A 188 -2.46 10.03 6.41
CA LEU A 188 -2.77 9.27 5.21
C LEU A 188 -3.15 10.20 4.04
N ASN A 189 -4.03 11.17 4.26
CA ASN A 189 -4.40 12.13 3.20
C ASN A 189 -3.19 12.94 2.73
N THR A 190 -2.34 13.40 3.64
CA THR A 190 -1.09 14.11 3.28
C THR A 190 -0.18 13.24 2.43
N SER A 191 0.04 11.99 2.81
CA SER A 191 0.87 11.05 2.05
C SER A 191 0.26 10.71 0.68
N SER A 192 -1.06 10.59 0.60
CA SER A 192 -1.80 10.37 -0.64
C SER A 192 -1.59 11.50 -1.63
N LEU A 193 -1.89 12.74 -1.21
CA LEU A 193 -1.82 13.91 -2.09
C LEU A 193 -0.38 14.27 -2.46
N ALA A 194 0.57 14.19 -1.51
CA ALA A 194 1.98 14.49 -1.76
C ALA A 194 2.64 13.54 -2.78
N ALA A 195 2.09 12.34 -2.97
CA ALA A 195 2.57 11.35 -3.94
C ALA A 195 1.93 11.49 -5.34
N GLN A 196 1.13 12.54 -5.58
CA GLN A 196 0.45 12.79 -6.85
C GLN A 196 1.03 14.01 -7.60
N PRO A 197 0.98 14.03 -8.95
CA PRO A 197 1.48 15.14 -9.75
C PRO A 197 0.85 16.49 -9.37
N GLY A 198 1.67 17.54 -9.36
CA GLY A 198 1.21 18.92 -9.14
C GLY A 198 0.96 19.31 -7.69
N ASN A 199 0.98 18.37 -6.75
CA ASN A 199 0.83 18.66 -5.33
C ASN A 199 2.18 18.98 -4.66
N PRO A 200 2.21 19.88 -3.66
CA PRO A 200 3.39 20.12 -2.86
C PRO A 200 3.70 18.90 -1.99
N CYS A 201 4.97 18.52 -1.91
CA CYS A 201 5.45 17.57 -0.91
C CYS A 201 5.91 18.36 0.33
N PRO A 202 5.20 18.30 1.47
CA PRO A 202 5.57 19.08 2.64
C PRO A 202 6.97 18.71 3.13
N GLU A 203 7.70 19.69 3.67
CA GLU A 203 8.97 19.43 4.36
C GLU A 203 8.74 18.75 5.70
N PHE A 204 7.60 19.05 6.32
CA PHE A 204 7.22 18.53 7.60
C PHE A 204 5.69 18.42 7.71
N GLU A 205 5.23 17.33 8.34
CA GLU A 205 3.81 17.06 8.51
C GLU A 205 3.42 17.30 9.97
N TYR A 206 2.43 18.17 10.21
CA TYR A 206 1.79 18.31 11.52
C TYR A 206 1.45 16.96 12.20
N PRO A 207 0.82 15.98 11.52
CA PRO A 207 0.52 14.70 12.16
C PRO A 207 1.78 13.93 12.63
N ILE A 208 2.90 14.02 11.91
CA ILE A 208 4.17 13.40 12.31
C ILE A 208 4.78 14.14 13.51
N ALA A 209 4.71 15.47 13.53
CA ALA A 209 5.14 16.30 14.65
C ALA A 209 4.45 15.88 15.95
N GLU A 210 3.12 15.82 15.89
CA GLU A 210 2.29 15.51 17.03
C GLU A 210 2.42 14.05 17.45
N CYS A 211 2.55 13.13 16.49
CA CYS A 211 2.89 11.74 16.78
C CYS A 211 4.21 11.64 17.58
N GLY A 212 5.27 12.30 17.11
CA GLY A 212 6.55 12.35 17.80
C GLY A 212 6.44 12.97 19.20
N ARG A 213 5.65 14.04 19.34
CA ARG A 213 5.40 14.69 20.64
C ARG A 213 4.72 13.75 21.64
N GLU A 214 3.73 12.97 21.19
CA GLU A 214 3.08 11.97 22.03
C GLU A 214 4.04 10.85 22.45
N MET A 215 4.91 10.38 21.54
CA MET A 215 5.94 9.37 21.84
C MET A 215 6.97 9.88 22.85
N VAL A 216 7.36 11.15 22.77
CA VAL A 216 8.30 11.77 23.73
C VAL A 216 7.65 11.96 25.09
N ARG A 217 6.36 12.33 25.14
CA ARG A 217 5.60 12.49 26.39
C ARG A 217 5.41 11.16 27.11
N ASP A 218 5.18 10.10 26.36
CA ASP A 218 4.96 8.76 26.89
C ASP A 218 5.67 7.72 26.00
N PRO A 219 6.92 7.34 26.34
CA PRO A 219 7.67 6.33 25.60
C PRO A 219 7.01 4.95 25.55
N SER A 220 6.07 4.65 26.45
CA SER A 220 5.32 3.39 26.39
C SER A 220 4.49 3.30 25.11
N ARG A 221 4.16 4.44 24.49
CA ARG A 221 3.47 4.49 23.20
C ARG A 221 4.29 3.84 22.10
N LEU A 222 5.62 3.98 22.10
CA LEU A 222 6.49 3.33 21.12
C LEU A 222 6.42 1.80 21.24
N ILE A 223 6.46 1.29 22.47
CA ILE A 223 6.35 -0.15 22.76
C ILE A 223 4.95 -0.64 22.38
N SER A 224 3.91 0.13 22.69
CA SER A 224 2.54 -0.21 22.34
C SER A 224 2.26 -0.14 20.84
N SER A 225 3.11 0.52 20.06
CA SER A 225 2.95 0.65 18.61
C SER A 225 3.54 -0.53 17.82
N ILE A 226 4.53 -1.23 18.38
CA ILE A 226 5.21 -2.38 17.76
C ILE A 226 4.51 -3.67 18.20
#